data_AF-A0A368FYJ9-F1
#
_entry.id   AF-A0A368FYJ9-F1
#
_cell.length_a   1.000
_cell.length_b   1.000
_cell.length_c   1.000
_cell.angle_alpha   90.00
_cell.angle_beta   90.00
_cell.angle_gamma   90.00
#
_symmetry.space_group_name_H-M   'P 1'
#
loop_
_entity.id
_entity.type
_entity.pdbx_description
1 polymer ?
#
loop_
_entity_poly.entity_id
_entity_poly.type
_entity_poly.pdbx_seq_one_letter_code
_entity_poly.pdbx_strand_id
1 'polypeptide(L)'
;MLNHTATQLLADFVSGAILGASISTVFFPMNVVKNHMQSKVGVAYENPFRVFSEVWLEREKSIRGLYLGVHLNFTRSLLAWGIINTVYELLRRTFKPYEDGNR
;
A
#
# COMPACT_ATOMS: atom_id res chain seq x y z
N MET A 1 4.55 -27.42 18.08
CA MET A 1 3.38 -26.65 17.60
C MET A 1 3.67 -25.14 17.49
N LEU A 2 4.19 -24.48 18.54
CA LEU A 2 4.50 -23.03 18.52
C LEU A 2 5.39 -22.56 17.34
N ASN A 3 6.46 -23.30 17.02
CA ASN A 3 7.34 -22.95 15.90
C ASN A 3 6.62 -22.93 14.55
N HIS A 4 5.70 -23.86 14.28
CA HIS A 4 4.99 -23.90 13.00
C HIS A 4 4.04 -22.70 12.82
N THR A 5 3.33 -22.30 13.87
CA THR A 5 2.45 -21.13 13.83
C THR A 5 3.25 -19.85 13.62
N ALA A 6 4.39 -19.70 14.30
CA ALA A 6 5.27 -18.54 14.13
C ALA A 6 5.82 -18.47 12.69
N THR A 7 6.28 -19.58 12.12
CA THR A 7 6.75 -19.64 10.73
C THR A 7 5.64 -19.27 9.74
N GLN A 8 4.41 -19.73 9.97
CA GLN A 8 3.27 -19.37 9.11
C GLN A 8 2.96 -17.87 9.19
N LEU A 9 2.85 -17.30 10.39
CA LEU A 9 2.58 -15.87 10.56
C LEU A 9 3.68 -14.99 9.95
N LEU A 10 4.94 -15.43 10.00
CA LEU A 10 6.05 -14.76 9.32
C LEU A 10 5.95 -14.87 7.80
N ALA A 11 5.58 -16.03 7.26
CA ALA A 11 5.35 -16.19 5.82
C ALA A 11 4.17 -15.32 5.34
N ASP A 12 3.10 -15.26 6.13
CA ASP A 12 1.94 -14.39 5.88
C ASP A 12 2.37 -12.91 5.95
N PHE A 13 3.19 -12.52 6.94
CA PHE A 13 3.74 -11.16 7.01
C PHE A 13 4.53 -10.81 5.74
N VAL A 14 5.51 -11.64 5.38
CA VAL A 14 6.45 -11.36 4.27
C VAL A 14 5.71 -11.33 2.93
N SER A 15 4.79 -12.26 2.70
CA SER A 15 3.99 -12.28 1.47
C SER A 15 3.11 -11.03 1.35
N GLY A 16 2.40 -10.64 2.42
CA GLY A 16 1.60 -9.43 2.45
C GLY A 16 2.44 -8.16 2.27
N ALA A 17 3.58 -8.09 2.95
CA ALA A 17 4.50 -6.98 2.91
C ALA A 17 5.06 -6.75 1.49
N ILE A 18 5.57 -7.80 0.83
CA ILE A 18 6.15 -7.72 -0.52
C ILE A 18 5.07 -7.37 -1.54
N LEU A 19 3.93 -8.03 -1.48
CA LEU A 19 2.81 -7.78 -2.40
C LEU A 19 2.31 -6.34 -2.28
N GLY A 20 2.07 -5.89 -1.05
CA GLY A 20 1.59 -4.53 -0.78
C GLY A 20 2.60 -3.45 -1.15
N ALA A 21 3.89 -3.66 -0.88
CA ALA A 21 4.94 -2.73 -1.26
C ALA A 21 5.13 -2.66 -2.79
N SER A 22 5.00 -3.79 -3.49
CA SER A 22 5.08 -3.86 -4.96
C SER A 22 3.92 -3.09 -5.60
N ILE A 23 2.69 -3.34 -5.17
CA ILE A 23 1.50 -2.64 -5.67
C ILE A 23 1.63 -1.13 -5.39
N SER A 24 1.99 -0.76 -4.16
CA SER A 24 2.14 0.65 -3.76
C SER A 24 3.21 1.38 -4.59
N THR A 25 4.25 0.67 -5.03
CA THR A 25 5.29 1.20 -5.92
C THR A 25 4.75 1.44 -7.32
N VAL A 26 4.04 0.48 -7.90
CA VAL A 26 3.41 0.61 -9.23
C VAL A 26 2.41 1.77 -9.25
N PHE A 27 1.62 1.92 -8.18
CA PHE A 27 0.63 3.00 -8.05
C PHE A 27 1.22 4.30 -7.46
N PHE A 28 2.53 4.40 -7.25
CA PHE A 28 3.16 5.60 -6.68
C PHE A 28 2.88 6.88 -7.50
N PRO A 29 2.96 6.89 -8.85
CA PRO A 29 2.59 8.04 -9.67
C PRO A 29 1.19 8.58 -9.39
N MET A 30 0.22 7.68 -9.23
CA MET A 30 -1.17 8.04 -8.97
C MET A 30 -1.32 8.66 -7.58
N ASN A 31 -0.61 8.14 -6.58
CA ASN A 31 -0.55 8.75 -5.25
C ASN A 31 0.07 10.15 -5.29
N VAL A 32 1.10 10.38 -6.12
CA VAL A 32 1.69 11.72 -6.27
C VAL A 32 0.66 12.71 -6.83
N VAL A 33 -0.09 12.35 -7.87
CA VAL A 33 -1.17 13.21 -8.42
C VAL A 33 -2.21 13.50 -7.35
N LYS A 34 -2.69 12.47 -6.67
CA LYS A 34 -3.68 12.62 -5.61
C LYS A 34 -3.19 13.54 -4.49
N ASN A 35 -1.96 13.37 -4.02
CA ASN A 35 -1.37 14.21 -2.99
C ASN A 35 -1.20 15.66 -3.46
N HIS A 36 -0.80 15.87 -4.71
CA HIS A 36 -0.72 17.21 -5.30
C HIS A 36 -2.10 17.87 -5.34
N MET A 37 -3.14 17.16 -5.80
CA MET A 37 -4.52 17.67 -5.76
C MET A 37 -4.98 18.01 -4.33
N GLN A 38 -4.68 17.14 -3.36
CA GLN A 38 -5.08 17.34 -1.96
C GLN A 38 -4.29 18.43 -1.25
N SER A 39 -3.08 18.78 -1.71
CA SER A 39 -2.31 19.90 -1.17
C SER A 39 -2.90 21.27 -1.53
N LYS A 40 -3.65 21.36 -2.65
CA LYS A 40 -4.33 22.59 -3.06
C LYS A 40 -5.65 22.72 -2.29
N VAL A 41 -5.66 23.48 -1.19
CA VAL A 41 -6.86 23.70 -0.36
C VAL A 41 -7.61 24.94 -0.85
N GLY A 42 -8.95 24.84 -0.96
CA GLY A 42 -9.80 25.98 -1.34
C GLY A 42 -9.89 26.27 -2.84
N VAL A 43 -9.34 25.39 -3.70
CA VAL A 43 -9.48 25.46 -5.15
C VAL A 43 -10.63 24.60 -5.67
N ALA A 44 -11.16 24.92 -6.85
CA ALA A 44 -12.14 24.07 -7.52
C ALA A 44 -11.54 22.70 -7.87
N TYR A 45 -12.38 21.68 -7.93
CA TYR A 45 -11.95 20.32 -8.25
C TYR A 45 -11.41 20.25 -9.68
N GLU A 46 -10.12 19.93 -9.82
CA GLU A 46 -9.46 19.83 -11.12
C GLU A 46 -9.58 18.42 -11.70
N ASN A 47 -9.54 18.31 -13.03
CA ASN A 47 -9.53 17.01 -13.69
C ASN A 47 -8.20 16.27 -13.38
N PRO A 48 -8.22 15.03 -12.85
CA PRO A 48 -7.01 14.29 -12.49
C PRO A 48 -6.00 14.14 -13.64
N PHE A 49 -6.47 14.02 -14.89
CA PHE A 49 -5.59 13.92 -16.06
C PHE A 49 -4.84 15.23 -16.34
N ARG A 50 -5.49 16.38 -16.07
CA ARG A 50 -4.86 17.70 -16.21
C ARG A 50 -3.77 17.87 -15.15
N VAL A 51 -4.06 17.48 -13.91
CA VAL A 51 -3.08 17.54 -12.80
C VAL A 51 -1.93 16.56 -13.02
N PHE A 52 -2.19 15.37 -13.56
CA PHE A 52 -1.11 14.46 -13.97
C PHE A 52 -0.19 15.09 -15.00
N SER A 53 -0.74 15.77 -16.02
CA SER A 53 0.07 16.48 -17.03
C SER A 53 0.86 17.64 -16.43
N GLU A 54 0.28 18.39 -15.49
CA GLU A 54 0.95 19.47 -14.74
C GLU A 54 2.13 18.92 -13.95
N VAL A 55 1.90 17.91 -13.11
CA VAL A 55 2.96 17.23 -12.34
C VAL A 55 4.02 16.63 -13.26
N TRP A 56 3.63 16.05 -14.39
CA TRP A 56 4.58 15.49 -15.35
C TRP A 56 5.50 16.55 -15.96
N LEU A 57 4.97 17.75 -16.24
CA LEU A 57 5.75 18.90 -16.71
C LEU A 57 6.65 19.45 -15.61
N GLU A 58 6.15 19.62 -14.38
CA GLU A 58 6.93 20.08 -13.21
C GLU A 58 8.10 19.15 -12.89
N ARG A 59 7.95 17.84 -13.14
CA ARG A 59 8.98 16.82 -12.94
C ARG A 59 9.92 16.67 -14.14
N GLU A 60 9.99 17.68 -15.02
CA GLU A 60 10.83 17.69 -16.23
C GLU A 60 10.58 16.48 -17.16
N LYS A 61 9.35 15.94 -17.15
CA LYS A 61 8.96 14.72 -17.87
C LYS A 61 9.84 13.51 -17.52
N SER A 62 10.35 13.48 -16.29
CA SER A 62 11.26 12.44 -15.81
C SER A 62 10.54 11.42 -14.92
N ILE A 63 10.64 10.15 -15.31
CA ILE A 63 10.14 9.02 -14.49
C ILE A 63 10.87 9.00 -13.13
N ARG A 64 12.17 9.36 -13.10
CA ARG A 64 12.92 9.45 -11.85
C ARG A 64 12.39 10.55 -10.93
N GLY A 65 11.99 11.69 -11.51
CA GLY A 65 11.35 12.78 -10.76
C GLY A 65 9.99 12.37 -10.20
N LEU A 66 9.20 11.60 -10.98
CA LEU A 66 7.90 11.11 -10.56
C LEU A 66 7.98 10.07 -9.43
N TYR A 67 9.07 9.29 -9.39
CA TYR A 67 9.35 8.29 -8.35
C TYR A 67 10.21 8.83 -7.19
N LEU A 68 10.45 10.15 -7.13
CA LEU A 68 11.18 10.76 -6.03
C LEU A 68 10.39 10.56 -4.72
N GLY A 69 11.00 9.86 -3.75
CA GLY A 69 10.35 9.48 -2.49
C GLY A 69 9.70 8.08 -2.47
N VAL A 70 9.82 7.30 -3.55
CA VAL A 70 9.25 5.94 -3.62
C VAL A 70 9.76 5.02 -2.50
N HIS A 71 11.02 5.18 -2.07
CA HIS A 71 11.62 4.37 -1.01
C HIS A 71 10.90 4.54 0.34
N LEU A 72 10.50 5.76 0.70
CA LEU A 72 9.70 6.01 1.91
C LEU A 72 8.32 5.37 1.79
N ASN A 73 7.67 5.51 0.63
CA ASN A 73 6.38 4.89 0.39
C ASN A 73 6.47 3.35 0.39
N PHE A 74 7.54 2.78 -0.18
CA PHE A 74 7.81 1.36 -0.19
C PHE A 74 7.98 0.81 1.23
N THR A 75 8.87 1.39 2.04
CA THR A 75 9.09 0.93 3.43
C THR A 75 7.83 1.05 4.27
N ARG A 76 7.11 2.17 4.17
CA ARG A 76 5.82 2.36 4.85
C ARG A 76 4.83 1.28 4.44
N SER A 77 4.72 1.00 3.14
CA SER A 77 3.78 0.02 2.60
C SER A 77 4.16 -1.39 3.02
N LEU A 78 5.45 -1.74 2.97
CA LEU A 78 5.96 -3.04 3.40
C LEU A 78 5.55 -3.34 4.84
N LEU A 79 5.80 -2.40 5.77
CA LEU A 79 5.44 -2.57 7.17
C LEU A 79 3.92 -2.64 7.37
N ALA A 80 3.17 -1.71 6.77
CA ALA A 80 1.72 -1.64 6.93
C ALA A 80 1.03 -2.92 6.41
N TRP A 81 1.35 -3.33 5.18
CA TRP A 81 0.75 -4.50 4.56
C TRP A 81 1.17 -5.81 5.22
N GLY A 82 2.41 -5.92 5.71
CA GLY A 82 2.84 -7.07 6.51
C GLY A 82 2.02 -7.21 7.79
N ILE A 83 1.89 -6.13 8.57
CA ILE A 83 1.10 -6.14 9.81
C ILE A 83 -0.35 -6.49 9.53
N ILE A 84 -0.96 -5.84 8.53
CA ILE A 84 -2.36 -6.09 8.15
C ILE A 84 -2.56 -7.57 7.81
N ASN A 85 -1.68 -8.16 6.99
CA ASN A 85 -1.85 -9.56 6.57
C ASN A 85 -1.66 -10.54 7.75
N THR A 86 -0.69 -10.29 8.62
CA THR A 86 -0.49 -11.10 9.83
C THR A 86 -1.67 -11.00 10.78
N VAL A 87 -2.19 -9.80 11.03
CA VAL A 87 -3.36 -9.60 11.90
C VAL A 87 -4.60 -10.23 11.28
N TYR A 88 -4.81 -10.08 9.98
CA TYR A 88 -5.90 -10.71 9.25
C TYR A 88 -5.89 -12.22 9.43
N GLU A 89 -4.74 -12.87 9.24
CA GLU A 89 -4.65 -14.33 9.37
C GLU A 89 -4.74 -14.79 10.82
N LEU A 90 -4.22 -14.02 11.78
CA LEU A 90 -4.41 -14.30 13.21
C LEU A 90 -5.89 -14.25 13.62
N LEU A 91 -6.61 -13.21 13.19
CA LEU A 91 -8.05 -13.07 13.42
C LEU A 91 -8.79 -14.21 12.75
N ARG A 92 -8.51 -14.49 11.47
CA ARG A 92 -9.14 -15.58 10.74
C ARG A 92 -8.97 -16.92 11.45
N ARG A 93 -7.77 -17.26 11.95
CA ARG A 93 -7.53 -18.50 12.71
C ARG A 93 -8.27 -18.54 14.05
N THR A 94 -8.49 -17.39 14.68
CA THR A 94 -9.19 -17.29 15.97
C THR A 94 -10.70 -17.39 15.81
N PHE A 95 -11.26 -16.85 14.72
CA PHE A 95 -12.71 -16.82 14.47
C PHE A 95 -13.24 -18.02 13.68
N LYS A 96 -12.40 -18.67 12.87
CA LYS A 96 -12.78 -19.88 12.11
C LYS A 96 -13.37 -21.04 12.93
N PRO A 97 -12.99 -21.27 14.20
CA PRO A 97 -13.65 -22.27 15.06
C PRO A 97 -15.15 -22.02 15.31
N TYR A 98 -15.67 -20.81 15.09
CA TYR A 98 -17.08 -20.48 15.27
C TYR A 98 -17.94 -20.82 14.03
N GLU A 99 -17.38 -20.78 12.82
CA GLU A 99 -18.12 -21.10 11.58
C GLU A 99 -18.40 -22.60 11.41
N ASP A 100 -17.51 -23.47 11.91
CA ASP A 100 -17.67 -24.93 11.77
C ASP A 100 -18.55 -25.56 12.86
N GLY A 101 -18.89 -24.81 13.92
CA GLY A 101 -19.81 -25.25 14.99
C GLY A 101 -21.29 -24.87 14.77
N ASN A 102 -21.61 -24.17 13.69
CA ASN A 102 -22.97 -23.75 13.33
C ASN A 102 -23.38 -24.27 11.94
N ARG A 103 -22.88 -25.45 11.56
CA ARG A 103 -23.36 -26.28 10.45
C ARG A 103 -23.70 -27.67 10.94
#